data_AF-A0A9X2T7F3-F1
#
_entry.id   AF-A0A9X2T7F3-F1
#
_cell.length_a   1.000
_cell.length_b   1.000
_cell.length_c   1.000
_cell.angle_alpha   90.00
_cell.angle_beta   90.00
_cell.angle_gamma   90.00
#
_symmetry.space_group_name_H-M   'P 1'
#
loop_
_entity.id
_entity.type
_entity.pdbx_description
1 polymer ?
#
loop_
_entity_poly.entity_id
_entity_poly.type
_entity_poly.pdbx_seq_one_letter_code
_entity_poly.pdbx_strand_id
1 'polypeptide(L)'
;MAEWDGQPEDEDDGYEQAYEEHRAGLYDQLMAYAEDHDLSDGFMADLVADLALSLRMIAYAAETEKPSIGGLRLDLDRYARELGESVREAKRHAAEFIAEAKSAREEEDEEGEEEGKEKPGEKDGPGSA
;
A
#
# COMPACT_ATOMS: atom_id res chain seq x y z
N MET A 1 37.50 1.51 34.07
CA MET A 1 36.29 1.22 33.29
C MET A 1 36.68 1.39 31.84
N ALA A 2 36.42 0.38 31.00
CA ALA A 2 36.76 0.44 29.59
C ALA A 2 35.85 1.44 28.89
N GLU A 3 36.45 2.41 28.22
CA GLU A 3 35.78 3.33 27.29
C GLU A 3 35.52 2.53 26.01
N TRP A 4 34.25 2.25 25.74
CA TRP A 4 33.80 1.40 24.65
C TRP A 4 33.72 2.24 23.37
N ASP A 5 34.53 1.88 22.38
CA ASP A 5 34.61 2.47 21.03
C ASP A 5 33.59 1.78 20.09
N GLY A 6 32.31 1.88 20.44
CA GLY A 6 31.22 1.28 19.67
C GLY A 6 30.72 2.24 18.59
N GLN A 7 31.27 2.13 17.38
CA GLN A 7 30.70 2.73 16.18
C GLN A 7 29.34 2.06 15.88
N PRO A 8 28.23 2.79 15.72
CA PRO A 8 26.93 2.18 15.49
C PRO A 8 26.88 1.59 14.08
N GLU A 9 26.81 0.27 13.98
CA GLU A 9 26.50 -0.46 12.74
C GLU A 9 24.97 -0.68 12.59
N ASP A 10 24.13 -0.07 13.45
CA ASP A 10 22.70 -0.39 13.62
C ASP A 10 21.71 0.75 13.24
N GLU A 11 22.10 1.77 12.46
CA GLU A 11 21.19 2.88 12.10
C GLU A 11 20.19 2.52 10.96
N ASP A 12 20.53 1.57 10.08
CA ASP A 12 19.76 1.28 8.84
C ASP A 12 18.55 0.36 9.10
N ASP A 13 18.75 -0.74 9.86
CA ASP A 13 17.68 -1.70 10.19
C ASP A 13 16.55 -1.06 11.03
N GLY A 14 16.91 -0.11 11.90
CA GLY A 14 15.95 0.62 12.73
C GLY A 14 15.10 1.61 11.93
N TYR A 15 15.67 2.21 10.88
CA TYR A 15 14.93 3.11 10.01
C TYR A 15 13.93 2.35 9.13
N GLU A 16 14.35 1.24 8.52
CA GLU A 16 13.47 0.44 7.66
C GLU A 16 12.29 -0.14 8.44
N GLN A 17 12.53 -0.67 9.64
CA GLN A 17 11.46 -1.15 10.52
C GLN A 17 10.48 -0.05 10.91
N ALA A 18 10.98 1.12 11.33
CA ALA A 18 10.11 2.25 11.68
C ALA A 18 9.30 2.74 10.47
N TYR A 19 9.91 2.75 9.28
CA TYR A 19 9.24 3.11 8.04
C TYR A 19 8.10 2.13 7.72
N GLU A 20 8.34 0.82 7.81
CA GLU A 20 7.32 -0.20 7.57
C GLU A 20 6.17 -0.12 8.57
N GLU A 21 6.47 0.04 9.87
CA GLU A 21 5.47 0.18 10.93
C GLU A 21 4.53 1.37 10.65
N HIS A 22 5.11 2.54 10.35
CA HIS A 22 4.33 3.74 10.06
C HIS A 22 3.59 3.66 8.73
N ARG A 23 4.18 3.04 7.70
CA ARG A 23 3.50 2.80 6.42
C ARG A 23 2.26 1.93 6.61
N ALA A 24 2.35 0.86 7.39
CA ALA A 24 1.22 -0.02 7.69
C ALA A 24 0.11 0.73 8.45
N GLY A 25 0.48 1.44 9.52
CA GLY A 25 -0.50 2.20 10.31
C GLY A 25 -1.21 3.30 9.51
N LEU A 26 -0.51 3.98 8.59
CA LEU A 26 -1.13 4.95 7.68
C LEU A 26 -2.03 4.27 6.64
N TYR A 27 -1.63 3.12 6.11
CA TYR A 27 -2.44 2.37 5.17
C TYR A 27 -3.79 1.96 5.78
N ASP A 28 -3.78 1.43 7.00
CA ASP A 28 -5.01 1.03 7.70
C ASP A 28 -5.97 2.22 7.90
N GLN A 29 -5.44 3.38 8.27
CA GLN A 29 -6.24 4.61 8.43
C GLN A 29 -6.83 5.09 7.10
N LEU A 30 -6.05 5.01 6.01
CA LEU A 30 -6.50 5.40 4.68
C LEU A 30 -7.60 4.46 4.16
N MET A 31 -7.46 3.15 4.37
CA MET A 31 -8.47 2.17 3.95
C MET A 31 -9.76 2.30 4.77
N ALA A 32 -9.65 2.51 6.08
CA ALA A 32 -10.83 2.77 6.92
C ALA A 32 -11.58 4.04 6.46
N TYR A 33 -10.85 5.12 6.15
CA TYR A 33 -11.47 6.33 5.60
C TYR A 33 -12.11 6.08 4.24
N ALA A 34 -11.48 5.29 3.38
CA ALA A 34 -12.01 4.96 2.07
C ALA A 34 -13.33 4.17 2.17
N GLU A 35 -13.38 3.17 3.06
CA GLU A 35 -14.57 2.38 3.35
C GLU A 35 -15.72 3.23 3.90
N ASP A 36 -15.44 4.05 4.92
CA ASP A 36 -16.44 4.94 5.55
C ASP A 36 -17.08 5.93 4.56
N HIS A 37 -16.37 6.26 3.49
CA HIS A 37 -16.76 7.25 2.50
C HIS A 37 -17.06 6.67 1.10
N ASP A 38 -17.08 5.35 0.93
CA ASP A 38 -17.32 4.65 -0.34
C ASP A 38 -16.40 5.16 -1.47
N LEU A 39 -15.11 5.29 -1.16
CA LEU A 39 -14.08 5.77 -2.08
C LEU A 39 -13.35 4.61 -2.74
N SER A 40 -13.13 4.69 -4.05
CA SER A 40 -12.36 3.69 -4.77
C SER A 40 -10.86 3.79 -4.49
N ASP A 41 -10.16 2.66 -4.57
CA ASP A 41 -8.69 2.60 -4.42
C ASP A 41 -7.96 3.56 -5.38
N GLY A 42 -8.48 3.71 -6.60
CA GLY A 42 -7.92 4.63 -7.59
C GLY A 42 -8.03 6.09 -7.15
N PHE A 43 -9.17 6.48 -6.57
CA PHE A 43 -9.35 7.83 -6.04
C PHE A 43 -8.46 8.09 -4.81
N MET A 44 -8.33 7.09 -3.93
CA MET A 44 -7.44 7.15 -2.78
C MET A 44 -5.97 7.28 -3.20
N ALA A 45 -5.53 6.57 -4.24
CA ALA A 45 -4.18 6.68 -4.78
C ALA A 45 -3.87 8.11 -5.24
N ASP A 46 -4.81 8.75 -5.96
CA ASP A 46 -4.66 10.14 -6.40
C ASP A 46 -4.62 11.11 -5.20
N LEU A 47 -5.48 10.93 -4.20
CA LEU A 47 -5.48 11.76 -2.99
C LEU A 47 -4.17 11.66 -2.21
N VAL A 48 -3.66 10.44 -2.01
CA VAL A 48 -2.40 10.21 -1.29
C VAL A 48 -1.22 10.85 -2.05
N ALA A 49 -1.23 10.80 -3.38
CA ALA A 49 -0.21 11.45 -4.20
C ALA A 49 -0.23 12.99 -4.02
N ASP A 50 -1.41 13.61 -3.96
CA ASP A 50 -1.56 15.04 -3.71
C ASP A 50 -1.10 15.45 -2.29
N LEU A 51 -1.44 14.62 -1.28
CA LEU A 51 -0.98 14.80 0.09
C LEU A 51 0.55 14.69 0.20
N ALA A 52 1.16 13.74 -0.51
CA ALA A 52 2.61 13.57 -0.53
C ALA A 52 3.33 14.81 -1.10
N LEU A 53 2.80 15.40 -2.18
CA LEU A 53 3.31 16.65 -2.74
C LEU A 53 3.17 17.81 -1.75
N SER A 54 2.02 17.92 -1.08
CA SER A 54 1.78 18.94 -0.05
C SER A 54 2.76 18.81 1.12
N LEU A 55 2.98 17.60 1.62
CA LEU A 55 3.96 17.31 2.67
C LEU A 55 5.37 17.67 2.22
N ARG A 56 5.74 17.37 0.96
CA ARG A 56 7.05 17.74 0.42
C ARG A 56 7.25 19.25 0.39
N MET A 57 6.24 20.00 -0.04
CA MET A 57 6.27 21.47 -0.04
C MET A 57 6.42 22.04 1.37
N ILE A 58 5.74 21.44 2.37
CA ILE A 58 5.85 21.82 3.78
C ILE A 58 7.25 21.54 4.31
N ALA A 59 7.80 20.34 4.05
CA ALA A 59 9.15 19.97 4.46
C ALA A 59 10.20 20.94 3.90
N TYR A 60 10.12 21.26 2.59
CA TYR A 60 11.00 22.25 1.98
C TYR A 60 10.93 23.61 2.69
N ALA A 61 9.71 24.09 2.98
CA ALA A 61 9.51 25.38 3.64
C ALA A 61 10.01 25.39 5.09
N ALA A 62 9.91 24.27 5.81
CA ALA A 62 10.32 24.15 7.20
C ALA A 62 11.84 23.99 7.36
N GLU A 63 12.49 23.30 6.44
CA GLU A 63 13.91 22.91 6.56
C GLU A 63 14.87 23.87 5.82
N THR A 64 14.35 24.67 4.89
CA THR A 64 15.18 25.62 4.13
C THR A 64 15.30 26.96 4.86
N GLU A 65 16.52 27.41 5.14
CA GLU A 65 16.78 28.69 5.85
C GLU A 65 16.14 29.91 5.15
N LYS A 66 16.17 29.93 3.81
CA LYS A 66 15.61 31.00 2.97
C LYS A 66 14.82 30.39 1.81
N PRO A 67 13.58 29.93 2.05
CA PRO A 67 12.79 29.25 1.03
C PRO A 67 12.49 30.20 -0.14
N SER A 68 12.52 29.68 -1.36
CA SER A 68 12.24 30.45 -2.57
C SER A 68 11.45 29.62 -3.57
N ILE A 69 10.73 30.29 -4.46
CA ILE A 69 9.97 29.63 -5.54
C ILE A 69 10.90 28.78 -6.43
N GLY A 70 12.08 29.32 -6.77
CA GLY A 70 13.05 28.61 -7.60
C GLY A 70 13.61 27.37 -6.92
N GLY A 71 13.93 27.46 -5.62
CA GLY A 71 14.41 26.33 -4.84
C GLY A 71 13.35 25.25 -4.67
N LEU A 72 12.10 25.62 -4.38
CA LEU A 72 11.00 24.66 -4.27
C LEU A 72 10.76 23.90 -5.59
N ARG A 73 10.83 24.58 -6.74
CA ARG A 73 10.70 23.91 -8.04
C ARG A 73 11.78 22.86 -8.28
N LEU A 74 13.04 23.18 -7.95
CA LEU A 74 14.14 22.23 -8.06
C LEU A 74 14.01 21.05 -7.10
N ASP A 75 13.47 21.30 -5.90
CA ASP A 75 13.17 20.26 -4.92
C ASP A 75 12.07 19.31 -5.42
N LEU A 76 10.97 19.85 -5.95
CA LEU A 76 9.89 19.07 -6.55
C LEU A 76 10.35 18.29 -7.78
N ASP A 77 11.21 18.87 -8.63
CA ASP A 77 11.83 18.16 -9.75
C ASP A 77 12.70 16.98 -9.29
N ARG A 78 13.36 17.10 -8.14
CA ARG A 78 14.12 15.99 -7.53
C ARG A 78 13.20 14.93 -6.99
N TYR A 79 12.19 15.32 -6.22
CA TYR A 79 11.21 14.40 -5.66
C TYR A 79 10.46 13.62 -6.75
N ALA A 80 10.12 14.27 -7.87
CA ALA A 80 9.51 13.60 -9.02
C ALA A 80 10.44 12.54 -9.65
N ARG A 81 11.77 12.73 -9.63
CA ARG A 81 12.71 11.71 -10.12
C ARG A 81 12.78 10.52 -9.18
N GLU A 82 12.79 10.75 -7.88
CA GLU A 82 12.76 9.71 -6.82
C GLU A 82 11.49 8.87 -6.93
N LEU A 83 10.31 9.50 -7.01
CA LEU A 83 9.05 8.80 -7.27
C LEU A 83 9.10 8.01 -8.59
N GLY A 84 9.73 8.58 -9.61
CA GLY A 84 9.96 7.89 -10.87
C GLY A 84 10.80 6.61 -10.75
N GLU A 85 11.66 6.50 -9.74
CA GLU A 85 12.39 5.26 -9.42
C GLU A 85 11.48 4.23 -8.80
N SER A 86 10.65 4.61 -7.82
CA SER A 86 9.64 3.73 -7.23
C SER A 86 8.66 3.18 -8.28
N VAL A 87 8.22 4.01 -9.22
CA VAL A 87 7.37 3.58 -10.33
C VAL A 87 8.10 2.61 -11.26
N ARG A 88 9.38 2.84 -11.55
CA ARG A 88 10.18 1.91 -12.36
C ARG A 88 10.33 0.57 -11.67
N GLU A 89 10.50 0.55 -10.34
CA GLU A 89 10.58 -0.67 -9.56
C GLU A 89 9.25 -1.42 -9.55
N ALA A 90 8.12 -0.74 -9.29
CA ALA A 90 6.79 -1.34 -9.37
C ALA A 90 6.52 -1.96 -10.76
N LYS A 91 6.99 -1.32 -11.84
CA LYS A 91 6.87 -1.85 -13.20
C LYS A 91 7.68 -3.14 -13.43
N ARG A 92 8.79 -3.34 -12.72
CA ARG A 92 9.58 -4.59 -12.80
C ARG A 92 8.81 -5.76 -12.20
N HIS A 93 8.11 -5.51 -11.09
CA HIS A 93 7.32 -6.51 -10.35
C HIS A 93 5.88 -6.66 -10.86
N ALA A 94 5.46 -5.87 -11.86
CA ALA A 94 4.07 -5.85 -12.32
C ALA A 94 3.57 -7.20 -12.85
N ALA A 95 4.44 -8.00 -13.46
CA ALA A 95 4.07 -9.33 -13.94
C ALA A 95 3.74 -10.30 -12.79
N GLU A 96 4.56 -10.28 -11.73
CA GLU A 96 4.37 -11.10 -10.53
C GLU A 96 3.10 -10.67 -9.79
N PHE A 97 2.93 -9.37 -9.58
CA PHE A 97 1.73 -8.81 -8.97
C PHE A 97 0.43 -9.24 -9.69
N ILE A 98 0.40 -9.19 -11.03
CA ILE A 98 -0.78 -9.61 -11.80
C ILE A 98 -0.99 -11.13 -11.73
N ALA A 99 0.07 -11.93 -11.62
CA ALA A 99 -0.06 -13.37 -11.44
C ALA A 99 -0.67 -13.71 -10.07
N GLU A 100 -0.16 -13.09 -9.00
CA GLU A 100 -0.67 -13.25 -7.63
C GLU A 100 -2.15 -12.82 -7.54
N ALA A 101 -2.49 -11.65 -8.08
CA ALA A 101 -3.86 -11.14 -8.07
C ALA A 101 -4.85 -12.03 -8.84
N LYS A 102 -4.39 -12.79 -9.84
CA LYS A 102 -5.24 -13.78 -10.53
C LYS A 102 -5.40 -15.05 -9.71
N SER A 103 -4.31 -15.56 -9.12
CA SER A 103 -4.35 -16.75 -8.26
C SER A 103 -5.33 -16.56 -7.11
N ALA A 104 -5.27 -15.40 -6.43
CA ALA A 104 -6.16 -15.10 -5.32
C ALA A 104 -7.66 -15.14 -5.71
N ARG A 105 -7.99 -14.71 -6.94
CA ARG A 105 -9.37 -14.76 -7.46
C ARG A 105 -9.80 -16.17 -7.84
N GLU A 106 -8.89 -16.96 -8.40
CA GLU A 106 -9.16 -18.36 -8.75
C GLU A 106 -9.37 -19.20 -7.48
N GLU A 107 -8.63 -18.93 -6.40
CA GLU A 107 -8.83 -19.57 -5.09
C GLU A 107 -10.19 -19.19 -4.46
N GLU A 108 -10.60 -17.93 -4.54
CA GLU A 108 -11.93 -17.48 -4.09
C GLU A 108 -13.08 -18.13 -4.88
N ASP A 109 -12.90 -18.31 -6.19
CA ASP A 109 -13.89 -18.97 -7.07
C ASP A 109 -14.00 -20.48 -6.77
N GLU A 110 -12.89 -21.17 -6.48
CA GLU A 110 -12.89 -22.61 -6.13
C GLU A 110 -13.52 -22.89 -4.75
N GLU A 111 -13.33 -22.01 -3.76
CA GLU A 111 -13.98 -22.13 -2.44
C GLU A 111 -15.50 -21.88 -2.51
N GLY A 112 -15.98 -21.05 -3.45
CA GLY A 112 -17.40 -20.79 -3.67
C GLY A 112 -18.18 -21.94 -4.35
N GLU A 113 -17.51 -22.82 -5.09
CA GLU A 113 -18.14 -23.97 -5.75
C GLU A 113 -18.36 -25.19 -4.83
N GLU A 114 -17.63 -25.30 -3.72
CA GLU A 114 -17.79 -26.39 -2.74
C GLU A 114 -19.00 -26.20 -1.81
N GLU A 115 -19.46 -24.96 -1.55
CA GLU A 115 -20.68 -24.70 -0.75
C GLU A 115 -22.00 -24.88 -1.54
N GLY A 116 -21.93 -25.03 -2.87
CA GLY A 116 -23.10 -25.18 -3.75
C GLY A 116 -23.69 -26.60 -3.87
N LYS A 117 -23.12 -27.62 -3.20
CA LYS A 117 -23.62 -29.00 -3.26
C LYS A 117 -24.56 -29.36 -2.11
N GLU A 118 -25.59 -28.55 -1.86
CA GLU A 118 -26.78 -29.04 -1.16
C GLU A 118 -27.53 -30.02 -2.08
N LYS A 119 -27.65 -31.27 -1.61
CA LYS A 119 -28.27 -32.39 -2.31
C LYS A 119 -29.71 -32.03 -2.76
N PRO A 120 -30.08 -32.22 -4.04
CA PRO A 120 -31.48 -32.12 -4.46
C PRO A 120 -32.28 -33.22 -3.75
N GLY A 121 -33.36 -32.82 -3.09
CA GLY A 121 -34.23 -33.71 -2.34
C GLY A 121 -34.88 -34.77 -3.21
N GLU A 122 -34.92 -35.99 -2.69
CA GLU A 122 -35.80 -37.06 -3.18
C GLU A 122 -37.03 -37.12 -2.24
N LYS A 123 -38.06 -36.36 -2.59
CA LYS A 123 -39.43 -36.68 -2.20
C LYS A 123 -40.07 -37.31 -3.41
N ASP A 124 -40.43 -38.58 -3.30
CA ASP A 124 -41.65 -39.12 -3.89
C ASP A 124 -42.01 -40.42 -3.17
N GLY A 125 -43.00 -40.33 -2.30
CA GLY A 125 -43.77 -41.51 -1.93
C GLY A 125 -44.62 -41.95 -3.12
N PRO A 126 -45.01 -43.22 -3.14
CA PRO A 126 -46.42 -43.48 -3.41
C PRO A 126 -46.99 -44.36 -2.31
N GLY A 127 -48.15 -43.96 -1.78
CA GLY A 127 -49.00 -44.89 -1.08
C GLY A 127 -49.43 -46.01 -2.03
N SER A 128 -49.52 -47.22 -1.51
CA SER A 128 -50.38 -48.28 -2.05
C SER A 128 -50.58 -49.36 -0.99
N ALA A 129 -51.88 -49.57 -0.71
CA ALA A 129 -52.57 -50.70 -0.07
C ALA A 129 -52.34 -50.99 1.42
#